data_AF-A0A8S0VI28-F1
#
_entry.id   AF-A0A8S0VI28-F1
#
_cell.length_a   1.000
_cell.length_b   1.000
_cell.length_c   1.000
_cell.angle_alpha   90.00
_cell.angle_beta   90.00
_cell.angle_gamma   90.00
#
_symmetry.space_group_name_H-M   'P 1'
#
loop_
_entity.id
_entity.type
_entity.pdbx_description
1 polymer ?
#
loop_
_entity_poly.entity_id
_entity_poly.type
_entity_poly.pdbx_seq_one_letter_code
_entity_poly.pdbx_strand_id
1 'polypeptide(L)'
;MNFVHLSPCASLSDICYSFVLLLLQVEKIYGPGNQYVTAAKMILQNSEAMISIDMPAGPSEVLVIADKHANPVHIAADLLSQAEHGSDSQVVLVIAGDGVDLTVVLDELNKQCKSLPRGEFALKALSHSFAVFARDMVETFED
;
A
#
# COMPACT_ATOMS: atom_id res chain seq x y z
N MET A 1 8.66 -15.30 -25.08
CA MET A 1 8.42 -14.60 -23.80
C MET A 1 9.55 -15.02 -22.87
N ASN A 2 10.48 -14.12 -22.60
CA ASN A 2 11.64 -14.44 -21.75
C ASN A 2 11.27 -14.03 -20.32
N PHE A 3 11.35 -14.99 -19.39
CA PHE A 3 11.13 -14.73 -17.98
C PHE A 3 12.47 -14.51 -17.31
N VAL A 4 12.65 -13.35 -16.67
CA VAL A 4 13.80 -13.10 -15.78
C VAL A 4 13.32 -13.28 -14.36
N HIS A 5 14.00 -14.14 -13.62
CA HIS A 5 13.80 -14.20 -12.18
C HIS A 5 14.66 -13.15 -11.50
N LEU A 6 14.04 -12.06 -11.05
CA LEU A 6 14.66 -11.09 -10.16
C LEU A 6 14.28 -11.45 -8.71
N SER A 7 15.26 -11.48 -7.81
CA SER A 7 15.03 -11.80 -6.40
C SER A 7 14.61 -10.54 -5.61
N PRO A 8 13.68 -10.64 -4.63
CA PRO A 8 13.19 -9.50 -3.86
C PRO A 8 14.23 -8.78 -2.99
N CYS A 9 15.37 -9.43 -2.70
CA CYS A 9 16.44 -8.92 -1.85
C CYS A 9 17.62 -8.31 -2.61
N ALA A 10 17.52 -8.13 -3.93
CA ALA A 10 18.58 -7.52 -4.73
C ALA A 10 18.74 -6.03 -4.35
N SER A 11 19.98 -5.58 -4.16
CA SER A 11 20.27 -4.16 -3.91
C SER A 11 19.87 -3.31 -5.12
N LEU A 12 19.69 -1.99 -4.95
CA LEU A 12 19.31 -1.09 -6.04
C LEU A 12 20.29 -1.16 -7.22
N SER A 13 21.58 -1.33 -6.92
CA SER A 13 22.63 -1.59 -7.91
C SER A 13 22.46 -2.92 -8.61
N ASP A 14 22.07 -3.99 -7.91
CA ASP A 14 21.86 -5.32 -8.51
C ASP A 14 20.61 -5.36 -9.39
N ILE A 15 19.56 -4.63 -9.01
CA ILE A 15 18.35 -4.48 -9.83
C ILE A 15 18.69 -3.73 -11.11
N CYS A 16 19.40 -2.59 -11.01
CA CYS A 16 19.85 -1.83 -12.18
C CYS A 16 20.82 -2.65 -13.06
N TYR A 17 21.82 -3.30 -12.46
CA TYR A 17 22.78 -4.12 -13.20
C TYR A 17 22.09 -5.30 -13.86
N SER A 18 21.19 -6.00 -13.17
CA SER A 18 20.47 -7.13 -13.74
C SER A 18 19.45 -6.71 -14.81
N PHE A 19 18.90 -5.49 -14.74
CA PHE A 19 18.11 -4.89 -15.81
C PHE A 19 18.94 -4.56 -17.04
N VAL A 20 20.16 -4.05 -16.86
CA VAL A 20 21.06 -3.62 -17.94
C VAL A 20 21.79 -4.80 -18.59
N LEU A 21 22.18 -5.84 -17.84
CA LEU A 21 23.02 -6.93 -18.33
C LEU A 21 22.26 -8.15 -18.87
N LEU A 22 21.00 -8.38 -18.48
CA LEU A 22 20.42 -9.73 -18.63
C LEU A 22 19.23 -9.91 -19.55
N LEU A 23 18.62 -8.90 -20.17
CA LEU A 23 17.70 -9.16 -21.29
C LEU A 23 17.54 -7.95 -22.21
N LEU A 24 17.40 -8.23 -23.51
CA LEU A 24 16.79 -7.42 -24.57
C LEU A 24 16.43 -6.00 -24.13
N GLN A 25 17.05 -4.99 -24.74
CA GLN A 25 16.69 -3.59 -24.57
C GLN A 25 15.17 -3.42 -24.73
N VAL A 26 14.47 -3.30 -23.59
CA VAL A 26 13.02 -3.11 -23.55
C VAL A 26 12.72 -1.62 -23.58
N GLU A 27 11.74 -1.22 -24.36
CA GLU A 27 11.33 0.18 -24.46
C GLU A 27 10.51 0.65 -23.25
N LYS A 28 9.90 -0.30 -22.51
CA LYS A 28 9.02 0.00 -21.39
C LYS A 28 9.01 -1.08 -20.30
N ILE A 29 9.04 -0.65 -19.03
CA ILE A 29 9.01 -1.52 -17.84
C ILE A 29 7.67 -1.36 -17.11
N TYR A 30 7.02 -2.48 -16.78
CA TYR A 30 5.73 -2.53 -16.09
C TYR A 30 5.81 -3.26 -14.74
N GLY A 31 4.82 -3.03 -13.87
CA GLY A 31 4.53 -3.89 -12.71
C GLY A 31 4.88 -3.30 -11.35
N PRO A 32 4.14 -3.65 -10.28
CA PRO A 32 4.40 -3.14 -8.95
C PRO A 32 5.69 -3.73 -8.37
N GLY A 33 6.26 -3.03 -7.39
CA GLY A 33 7.42 -3.48 -6.65
C GLY A 33 7.61 -2.65 -5.38
N ASN A 34 8.53 -3.08 -4.53
CA ASN A 34 8.86 -2.31 -3.33
C ASN A 34 9.53 -0.96 -3.70
N GLN A 35 9.74 -0.11 -2.69
CA GLN A 35 10.38 1.20 -2.84
C GLN A 35 11.71 1.18 -3.63
N TYR A 36 12.48 0.09 -3.54
CA TYR A 36 13.75 -0.04 -4.26
C TYR A 36 13.54 -0.30 -5.75
N VAL A 37 12.55 -1.13 -6.10
CA VAL A 37 12.15 -1.38 -7.49
C VAL A 37 11.58 -0.10 -8.11
N THR A 38 10.76 0.65 -7.37
CA THR A 38 10.23 1.94 -7.83
C THR A 38 11.35 2.96 -8.04
N ALA A 39 12.29 3.08 -7.09
CA ALA A 39 13.45 3.96 -7.23
C ALA A 39 14.36 3.56 -8.42
N ALA A 40 14.61 2.27 -8.64
CA ALA A 40 15.37 1.79 -9.79
C ALA A 40 14.67 2.13 -11.11
N LYS A 41 13.36 1.94 -11.20
CA LYS A 41 12.52 2.35 -12.34
C LYS A 41 12.63 3.85 -12.63
N MET A 42 12.55 4.69 -11.59
CA MET A 42 12.68 6.14 -11.74
C MET A 42 14.07 6.58 -12.19
N ILE A 43 15.13 5.91 -11.71
CA ILE A 43 16.51 6.18 -12.17
C ILE A 43 16.68 5.80 -13.64
N LEU A 44 16.18 4.62 -14.05
CA LEU A 44 16.25 4.15 -15.43
C LEU A 44 15.48 5.08 -16.40
N GLN A 45 14.32 5.59 -15.98
CA GLN A 45 13.55 6.56 -16.77
C GLN A 45 14.33 7.84 -17.06
N ASN A 46 15.15 8.29 -16.11
CA ASN A 46 15.94 9.52 -16.23
C ASN A 46 17.36 9.29 -16.77
N SER A 47 17.71 8.04 -17.11
CA SER A 47 19.02 7.69 -17.66
C SER A 47 19.05 7.78 -19.19
N GLU A 48 20.24 7.71 -19.78
CA GLU A 48 20.42 7.64 -21.24
C GLU A 48 19.86 6.34 -21.87
N ALA A 49 19.33 5.41 -21.05
CA ALA A 49 18.80 4.13 -21.52
C ALA A 49 17.49 4.26 -22.35
N MET A 50 16.85 5.43 -22.40
CA MET A 50 15.62 5.69 -23.16
C MET A 50 14.46 4.73 -22.82
N ILE A 51 14.37 4.31 -21.56
CA ILE A 51 13.36 3.36 -21.08
C ILE A 51 12.23 4.12 -20.41
N SER A 52 10.99 3.85 -20.81
CA SER A 52 9.81 4.41 -20.14
C SER A 52 9.31 3.50 -19.01
N ILE A 53 8.65 4.08 -18.00
CA ILE A 53 7.96 3.34 -16.93
C ILE A 53 6.48 3.67 -16.96
N ASP A 54 5.63 2.87 -16.31
CA ASP A 54 4.18 3.12 -16.26
C ASP A 54 3.82 4.22 -15.26
N MET A 55 4.08 3.99 -13.97
CA MET A 55 3.85 4.89 -12.86
C MET A 55 4.80 4.53 -11.72
N PRO A 56 5.24 5.51 -10.92
CA PRO A 56 5.91 5.19 -9.66
C PRO A 56 4.91 4.48 -8.74
N ALA A 57 5.12 3.19 -8.49
CA ALA A 57 4.31 2.44 -7.54
C ALA A 57 4.72 2.85 -6.11
N GLY A 58 3.82 3.56 -5.43
CA GLY A 58 3.91 3.82 -4.00
C GLY A 58 3.54 2.59 -3.17
N PRO A 59 3.69 2.67 -1.84
CA PRO A 59 3.10 1.67 -0.95
C PRO A 59 1.59 1.56 -1.18
N SER A 60 1.03 0.41 -0.83
CA SER A 60 -0.41 0.21 -0.92
C SER A 60 -1.14 1.06 0.12
N GLU A 61 -2.13 1.83 -0.33
CA GLU A 61 -2.93 2.72 0.50
C GLU A 61 -4.42 2.37 0.37
N VAL A 62 -5.17 2.51 1.48
CA VAL A 62 -6.63 2.44 1.44
C VAL A 62 -7.24 3.48 2.38
N LEU A 63 -8.30 4.13 1.91
CA LEU A 63 -9.12 5.04 2.69
C LEU A 63 -10.54 4.46 2.76
N VAL A 64 -11.03 4.24 3.97
CA VAL A 64 -12.39 3.74 4.22
C VAL A 64 -13.22 4.87 4.82
N ILE A 65 -14.33 5.22 4.17
CA ILE A 65 -15.31 6.16 4.72
C ILE A 65 -16.42 5.35 5.39
N ALA A 66 -16.67 5.60 6.67
CA ALA A 66 -17.67 4.91 7.46
C ALA A 66 -18.65 5.90 8.11
N ASP A 67 -19.94 5.62 7.95
CA ASP A 67 -21.02 6.31 8.67
C ASP A 67 -21.59 5.40 9.78
N LYS A 68 -22.57 5.91 10.54
CA LYS A 68 -23.23 5.16 11.62
C LYS A 68 -23.91 3.85 11.18
N HIS A 69 -24.11 3.63 9.88
CA HIS A 69 -24.73 2.40 9.35
C HIS A 69 -23.68 1.35 9.00
N ALA A 70 -22.40 1.73 8.93
CA ALA A 70 -21.30 0.82 8.66
C ALA A 70 -21.07 -0.15 9.83
N ASN A 71 -20.88 -1.42 9.50
CA ASN A 71 -20.59 -2.45 10.49
C ASN A 71 -19.11 -2.37 10.91
N PRO A 72 -18.79 -2.17 12.21
CA PRO A 72 -17.41 -2.12 12.71
C PRO A 72 -16.56 -3.34 12.33
N VAL A 73 -17.18 -4.51 12.20
CA VAL A 73 -16.50 -5.75 11.78
C VAL A 73 -15.99 -5.68 10.36
N HIS A 74 -16.78 -5.08 9.46
CA HIS A 74 -16.40 -4.95 8.06
C HIS A 74 -15.37 -3.84 7.87
N ILE A 75 -15.52 -2.72 8.59
CA ILE A 75 -14.53 -1.63 8.58
C ILE A 75 -13.15 -2.16 8.98
N ALA A 76 -13.08 -2.92 10.09
CA ALA A 76 -11.84 -3.52 10.55
C ALA A 76 -11.25 -4.51 9.54
N ALA A 77 -12.08 -5.35 8.92
CA ALA A 77 -11.64 -6.31 7.92
C ALA A 77 -11.09 -5.62 6.67
N ASP A 78 -11.74 -4.56 6.18
CA ASP A 78 -11.30 -3.82 5.00
C ASP A 78 -9.96 -3.12 5.23
N LEU A 79 -9.80 -2.47 6.39
CA LEU A 79 -8.52 -1.85 6.79
C LEU A 79 -7.41 -2.91 6.90
N LEU A 80 -7.68 -4.04 7.56
CA LEU A 80 -6.68 -5.09 7.71
C LEU A 80 -6.31 -5.77 6.40
N SER A 81 -7.25 -5.88 5.45
CA SER A 81 -7.01 -6.50 4.15
C SER A 81 -5.87 -5.85 3.37
N GLN A 82 -5.67 -4.54 3.54
CA GLN A 82 -4.53 -3.82 2.96
C GLN A 82 -3.35 -3.69 3.92
N ALA A 83 -3.59 -3.59 5.23
CA ALA A 83 -2.51 -3.58 6.20
C ALA A 83 -1.64 -4.85 6.15
N GLU A 84 -2.19 -6.00 5.76
CA GLU A 84 -1.43 -7.25 5.65
C GLU A 84 -0.57 -7.40 4.38
N HIS A 85 -0.74 -6.50 3.38
CA HIS A 85 0.01 -6.56 2.12
C HIS A 85 1.50 -6.24 2.33
N GLY A 86 1.82 -5.27 3.17
CA GLY A 86 3.19 -4.87 3.48
C GLY A 86 3.28 -3.98 4.71
N SER A 87 4.44 -3.99 5.39
CA SER A 87 4.68 -3.11 6.55
C SER A 87 4.76 -1.63 6.19
N ASP A 88 4.94 -1.33 4.91
CA ASP A 88 4.93 0.00 4.32
C ASP A 88 3.52 0.45 3.89
N SER A 89 2.51 -0.40 4.02
CA SER A 89 1.12 -0.03 3.69
C SER A 89 0.56 0.98 4.70
N GLN A 90 -0.32 1.85 4.23
CA GLN A 90 -0.97 2.85 5.06
C GLN A 90 -2.49 2.75 4.90
N VAL A 91 -3.21 2.76 6.03
CA VAL A 91 -4.67 2.69 6.01
C VAL A 91 -5.26 3.91 6.73
N VAL A 92 -6.34 4.46 6.19
CA VAL A 92 -6.99 5.65 6.74
C VAL A 92 -8.47 5.36 6.93
N LEU A 93 -8.97 5.65 8.12
CA LEU A 93 -10.40 5.58 8.43
C LEU A 93 -10.98 6.99 8.51
N VAL A 94 -11.99 7.30 7.72
CA VAL A 94 -12.73 8.56 7.81
C VAL A 94 -14.12 8.27 8.36
N ILE A 95 -14.42 8.83 9.53
CA ILE A 95 -15.72 8.72 10.17
C ILE A 95 -16.56 9.92 9.73
N ALA A 96 -17.69 9.64 9.07
CA ALA A 96 -18.60 10.65 8.56
C ALA A 96 -19.77 10.88 9.54
N GLY A 97 -19.77 12.05 10.16
CA GLY A 97 -20.76 12.48 11.12
C GLY A 97 -20.74 11.69 12.43
N ASP A 98 -21.88 11.72 13.12
CA ASP A 98 -22.01 11.12 14.45
C ASP A 98 -22.50 9.67 14.38
N GLY A 99 -22.03 8.85 15.31
CA GLY A 99 -22.60 7.51 15.59
C GLY A 99 -21.73 6.31 15.23
N VAL A 100 -20.53 6.52 14.68
CA VAL A 100 -19.53 5.45 14.59
C VAL A 100 -18.80 5.33 15.92
N ASP A 101 -18.90 4.17 16.55
CA ASP A 101 -18.15 3.87 17.76
C ASP A 101 -16.73 3.42 17.40
N LEU A 102 -15.79 4.36 17.46
CA LEU A 102 -14.37 4.10 17.18
C LEU A 102 -13.79 3.05 18.14
N THR A 103 -14.30 2.94 19.38
CA THR A 103 -13.79 1.95 20.33
C THR A 103 -14.10 0.53 19.86
N VAL A 104 -15.30 0.29 19.32
CA VAL A 104 -15.70 -1.00 18.76
C VAL A 104 -14.88 -1.34 17.52
N VAL A 105 -14.59 -0.36 16.66
CA VAL A 105 -13.74 -0.55 15.47
C VAL A 105 -12.32 -0.94 15.90
N LEU A 106 -11.74 -0.25 16.89
CA LEU A 106 -10.41 -0.54 17.40
C LEU A 106 -10.32 -1.91 18.09
N ASP A 107 -11.36 -2.32 18.82
CA ASP A 107 -11.42 -3.64 19.45
C ASP A 107 -11.44 -4.76 18.40
N GLU A 108 -12.24 -4.57 17.35
CA GLU A 108 -12.37 -5.55 16.28
C GLU A 108 -11.11 -5.59 15.40
N LEU A 109 -10.45 -4.45 15.15
CA LEU A 109 -9.11 -4.39 14.55
C LEU A 109 -8.10 -5.21 15.36
N ASN A 110 -8.04 -5.02 16.68
CA ASN A 110 -7.11 -5.76 17.54
C ASN A 110 -7.40 -7.26 17.55
N LYS A 111 -8.67 -7.64 17.58
CA LYS A 111 -9.11 -9.04 17.60
C LYS A 111 -8.80 -9.73 16.27
N GLN A 112 -9.15 -9.11 15.14
CA GLN A 112 -8.88 -9.67 13.83
C GLN A 112 -7.39 -9.71 13.53
N CYS A 113 -6.64 -8.64 13.86
CA CYS A 113 -5.19 -8.59 13.65
C CYS A 113 -4.43 -9.72 14.37
N LYS A 114 -4.86 -10.12 15.57
CA LYS A 114 -4.27 -11.25 16.31
C LYS A 114 -4.50 -12.61 15.65
N SER A 115 -5.56 -12.73 14.84
CA SER A 115 -5.89 -13.96 14.13
C SER A 115 -5.19 -14.09 12.77
N LEU A 116 -4.59 -13.01 12.27
CA LEU A 116 -3.94 -13.00 10.96
C LEU A 116 -2.56 -13.67 11.00
N PRO A 117 -2.25 -14.56 10.03
CA PRO A 117 -0.92 -15.14 9.88
C PRO A 117 0.19 -14.08 9.71
N ARG A 118 -0.16 -12.92 9.12
CA ARG A 118 0.74 -11.79 8.86
C ARG A 118 0.46 -10.60 9.79
N GLY A 119 -0.10 -10.85 10.97
CA GLY A 119 -0.49 -9.80 11.93
C GLY A 119 0.65 -8.85 12.33
N GLU A 120 1.91 -9.29 12.34
CA GLU A 120 3.06 -8.40 12.59
C GLU A 120 3.26 -7.33 11.51
N PHE A 121 2.96 -7.64 10.24
CA PHE A 121 3.01 -6.67 9.15
C PHE A 121 1.86 -5.67 9.28
N ALA A 122 0.65 -6.18 9.53
CA ALA A 122 -0.54 -5.36 9.74
C ALA A 122 -0.37 -4.41 10.94
N LEU A 123 0.21 -4.85 12.06
CA LEU A 123 0.50 -3.99 13.21
C LEU A 123 1.46 -2.84 12.87
N LYS A 124 2.49 -3.11 12.05
CA LYS A 124 3.41 -2.06 11.59
C LYS A 124 2.71 -1.06 10.67
N ALA A 125 1.93 -1.53 9.70
CA ALA A 125 1.13 -0.66 8.84
C ALA A 125 0.14 0.20 9.66
N LEU A 126 -0.54 -0.41 10.63
CA LEU A 126 -1.45 0.29 11.55
C LEU A 126 -0.77 1.35 12.41
N SER A 127 0.54 1.22 12.70
CA SER A 127 1.29 2.22 13.48
C SER A 127 1.50 3.56 12.74
N HIS A 128 1.39 3.55 11.42
CA HIS A 128 1.46 4.74 10.55
C HIS A 128 0.09 5.18 10.02
N SER A 129 -0.97 4.51 10.49
CA SER A 129 -2.35 4.70 10.08
C SER A 129 -3.08 5.60 11.07
N PHE A 130 -4.14 6.26 10.63
CA PHE A 130 -4.88 7.20 11.47
C PHE A 130 -6.38 7.23 11.11
N ALA A 131 -7.17 7.73 12.06
CA ALA A 131 -8.58 7.98 11.87
C ALA A 131 -8.86 9.49 11.84
N VAL A 132 -9.72 9.92 10.93
CA VAL A 132 -10.17 11.31 10.76
C VAL A 132 -11.66 11.38 11.02
N PHE A 133 -12.10 12.43 11.71
CA PHE A 133 -13.51 12.72 11.91
C PHE A 133 -13.93 13.86 10.97
N ALA A 134 -14.93 13.59 10.14
CA ALA A 134 -15.62 14.58 9.33
C ALA A 134 -17.01 14.82 9.91
N ARG A 135 -17.51 16.05 9.85
CA ARG A 135 -18.84 16.44 10.36
C ARG A 135 -19.98 15.81 9.56
N ASP A 136 -19.76 15.59 8.27
CA ASP A 136 -20.73 14.96 7.37
C ASP A 136 -20.02 14.27 6.19
N MET A 137 -20.81 13.58 5.37
CA MET A 137 -20.35 12.88 4.16
C MET A 137 -19.82 13.81 3.07
N VAL A 138 -20.07 15.13 3.13
CA VAL A 138 -19.54 16.07 2.13
C VAL A 138 -18.12 16.44 2.51
N GLU A 139 -17.88 16.75 3.78
CA GLU A 139 -16.54 17.05 4.30
C GLU A 139 -15.56 15.89 4.13
N THR A 140 -16.02 14.64 3.97
CA THR A 140 -15.12 13.51 3.65
C THR A 140 -14.50 13.56 2.25
N PHE A 141 -15.03 14.40 1.35
CA PHE A 141 -14.52 14.57 -0.02
C PHE A 141 -13.86 15.94 -0.24
N GLU A 142 -13.82 16.80 0.78
CA GLU A 142 -13.22 18.13 0.69
C GLU A 142 -11.78 18.07 1.23
N ASP A 143 -10.81 18.43 0.36
CA ASP A 143 -9.38 18.58 0.67
C ASP A 143 -9.06 19.94 1.31
#